data_AF-A0A6A5WMT9-F1
#
_entry.id   AF-A0A6A5WMT9-F1
#
_cell.length_a   1.000
_cell.length_b   1.000
_cell.length_c   1.000
_cell.angle_alpha   90.00
_cell.angle_beta   90.00
_cell.angle_gamma   90.00
#
_symmetry.space_group_name_H-M   'P 1'
#
loop_
_entity.id
_entity.type
_entity.pdbx_description
1 polymer ?
#
loop_
_entity_poly.entity_id
_entity_poly.type
_entity_poly.pdbx_seq_one_letter_code
_entity_poly.pdbx_strand_id
1 'polypeptide(L)'
;MATADSSRRGESEDMTPEDIAAMKVLNQAYREMTPVGAKPYPSNPKNYNFLARPIPASRACRVCKLPGHQSSDINHANACRDAIISLIDFWWGVKNAISQLYGKRGRFYHVLNASVATYDMRRDETPKVNAKSVEETIVDRLVKNYLKFVSHCMGIKPKMHVVLRKREIEEFEDLCHRLNDLLLDGYSRRRSPC
;
A
#
# COMPACT_ATOMS: atom_id res chain seq x y z
N MET A 1 51.12 21.85 2.40
CA MET A 1 50.21 21.92 1.24
C MET A 1 49.03 21.00 1.53
N ALA A 2 47.86 21.59 1.69
CA ALA A 2 46.60 20.86 1.87
C ALA A 2 46.10 20.35 0.52
N THR A 3 45.78 19.07 0.42
CA THR A 3 44.93 18.54 -0.67
C THR A 3 43.57 18.21 -0.09
N ALA A 4 42.61 19.00 -0.55
CA ALA A 4 41.22 19.00 -0.19
C ALA A 4 40.48 17.76 -0.70
N ASP A 5 39.60 17.27 0.16
CA ASP A 5 38.18 17.04 -0.13
C ASP A 5 37.80 16.17 -1.35
N SER A 6 37.73 14.86 -1.12
CA SER A 6 36.95 13.93 -1.94
C SER A 6 35.68 13.53 -1.19
N SER A 7 34.80 14.51 -0.95
CA SER A 7 33.42 14.25 -0.57
C SER A 7 32.47 14.63 -1.71
N ARG A 8 31.64 13.66 -2.08
CA ARG A 8 30.33 13.81 -2.71
C ARG A 8 30.29 14.33 -4.16
N ARG A 9 30.33 13.37 -5.09
CA ARG A 9 29.40 13.41 -6.24
C ARG A 9 28.61 12.10 -6.22
N GLY A 10 27.55 12.08 -5.41
CA GLY A 10 26.46 11.16 -5.71
C GLY A 10 25.88 11.62 -7.04
N GLU A 11 25.95 10.76 -8.03
CA GLU A 11 25.31 10.96 -9.33
C GLU A 11 23.84 11.30 -9.07
N SER A 12 23.45 12.53 -9.40
CA SER A 12 22.04 12.85 -9.52
C SER A 12 21.56 12.14 -10.78
N GLU A 13 21.06 10.92 -10.64
CA GLU A 13 20.24 10.31 -11.68
C GLU A 13 19.10 11.28 -11.98
N ASP A 14 19.15 11.91 -13.15
CA ASP A 14 18.10 12.84 -13.58
C ASP A 14 16.78 12.06 -13.64
N MET A 15 15.87 12.38 -12.70
CA MET A 15 14.54 11.77 -12.65
C MET A 15 13.76 12.09 -13.91
N THR A 16 13.22 11.07 -14.58
CA THR A 16 12.36 11.31 -15.74
C THR A 16 11.01 11.91 -15.30
N PRO A 17 10.23 12.51 -16.22
CA PRO A 17 8.86 12.95 -15.91
C PRO A 17 7.99 11.84 -15.30
N GLU A 18 8.17 10.60 -15.74
CA GLU A 18 7.49 9.41 -15.22
C GLU A 18 7.92 9.10 -13.78
N ASP A 19 9.21 9.25 -13.46
CA ASP A 19 9.73 9.04 -12.11
C ASP A 19 9.21 10.11 -11.15
N ILE A 20 9.16 11.36 -11.60
CA ILE A 20 8.56 12.47 -10.86
C ILE A 20 7.07 12.19 -10.61
N ALA A 21 6.35 11.68 -11.62
CA ALA A 21 4.94 11.31 -11.48
C ALA A 21 4.75 10.15 -10.49
N ALA A 22 5.59 9.10 -10.57
CA ALA A 22 5.56 7.97 -9.65
C ALA A 22 5.86 8.40 -8.21
N MET A 23 6.87 9.25 -8.00
CA MET A 23 7.18 9.81 -6.68
C MET A 23 6.04 10.68 -6.14
N LYS A 24 5.32 11.43 -7.00
CA LYS A 24 4.12 12.17 -6.58
C LYS A 24 3.02 11.22 -6.10
N VAL A 25 2.79 10.11 -6.81
CA VAL A 25 1.81 9.08 -6.40
C VAL A 25 2.21 8.48 -5.05
N LEU A 26 3.47 8.09 -4.85
CA LEU A 26 3.92 7.51 -3.58
C LEU A 26 3.87 8.51 -2.42
N ASN A 27 4.22 9.77 -2.65
CA ASN A 27 4.08 10.82 -1.63
C ASN A 27 2.61 11.03 -1.24
N GLN A 28 1.70 11.02 -2.22
CA GLN A 28 0.27 11.14 -1.96
C GLN A 28 -0.27 9.92 -1.20
N ALA A 29 0.15 8.71 -1.57
CA ALA A 29 -0.19 7.48 -0.87
C ALA A 29 0.34 7.48 0.57
N TYR A 30 1.59 7.89 0.78
CA TYR A 30 2.21 8.05 2.10
C TYR A 30 1.40 8.99 3.01
N ARG A 31 1.00 10.16 2.48
CA ARG A 31 0.15 11.11 3.22
C ARG A 31 -1.18 10.48 3.59
N GLU A 32 -1.82 9.79 2.65
CA GLU A 32 -3.09 9.13 2.90
C GLU A 32 -2.99 8.00 3.92
N MET A 33 -1.88 7.27 3.94
CA MET A 33 -1.55 6.19 4.88
C MET A 33 -1.14 6.67 6.28
N THR A 34 -1.00 7.98 6.47
CA THR A 34 -0.62 8.59 7.75
C THR A 34 -1.88 9.19 8.39
N PRO A 35 -2.25 8.84 9.64
CA PRO A 35 -3.52 9.26 10.24
C PRO A 35 -3.79 10.78 10.18
N VAL A 36 -2.76 11.61 10.36
CA VAL A 36 -2.86 13.09 10.28
C VAL A 36 -3.05 13.59 8.84
N GLY A 37 -2.51 12.88 7.85
CA GLY A 37 -2.60 13.24 6.43
C GLY A 37 -3.76 12.57 5.68
N ALA A 38 -4.49 11.68 6.35
CA ALA A 38 -5.55 10.89 5.75
C ALA A 38 -6.78 11.77 5.46
N LYS A 39 -7.18 11.84 4.18
CA LYS A 39 -8.38 12.57 3.74
C LYS A 39 -9.65 12.03 4.45
N PRO A 40 -10.72 12.84 4.59
CA PRO A 40 -12.01 12.32 5.03
C PRO A 40 -12.59 11.33 4.01
N TYR A 41 -13.51 10.45 4.44
CA TYR A 41 -14.20 9.52 3.55
C TYR A 41 -15.03 10.28 2.51
N PRO A 42 -14.72 10.19 1.21
CA PRO A 42 -15.54 10.83 0.18
C PRO A 42 -16.89 10.11 0.03
N SER A 43 -17.85 10.79 -0.59
CA SER A 43 -19.17 10.23 -0.93
C SER A 43 -19.04 9.09 -1.95
N ASN A 44 -18.19 9.26 -2.96
CA ASN A 44 -17.87 8.26 -3.98
C ASN A 44 -16.35 7.98 -4.02
N PRO A 45 -15.83 7.11 -3.14
CA PRO A 45 -14.41 6.80 -3.07
C PRO A 45 -13.94 6.07 -4.34
N LYS A 46 -13.02 6.70 -5.08
CA LYS A 46 -12.24 6.07 -6.16
C LYS A 46 -10.77 6.10 -5.78
N ASN A 47 -10.05 4.99 -5.98
CA ASN A 47 -8.62 4.87 -5.64
C ASN A 47 -8.34 5.32 -4.19
N TYR A 48 -9.07 4.77 -3.22
CA TYR A 48 -9.06 5.28 -1.85
C TYR A 48 -8.68 4.21 -0.81
N ASN A 49 -7.78 4.55 0.13
CA ASN A 49 -7.31 3.63 1.16
C ASN A 49 -8.15 3.68 2.44
N PHE A 50 -9.27 2.97 2.46
CA PHE A 50 -10.17 2.93 3.62
C PHE A 50 -9.52 2.53 4.96
N LEU A 51 -8.35 1.86 4.92
CA LEU A 51 -7.68 1.28 6.09
C LEU A 51 -6.73 2.25 6.79
N ALA A 52 -6.45 3.43 6.23
CA ALA A 52 -5.45 4.33 6.81
C ALA A 52 -5.88 5.04 8.12
N ARG A 53 -7.17 5.10 8.39
CA ARG A 53 -7.73 5.85 9.53
C ARG A 53 -7.85 4.93 10.77
N PRO A 54 -7.73 5.44 12.01
CA PRO A 54 -7.96 4.63 13.22
C PRO A 54 -9.41 4.13 13.26
N ILE A 55 -9.67 2.85 13.58
CA ILE A 55 -11.05 2.31 13.63
C ILE A 55 -11.39 1.65 14.98
N PRO A 56 -12.26 2.30 15.75
CA PRO A 56 -13.36 1.67 16.49
C PRO A 56 -14.68 2.46 16.32
N ALA A 57 -15.88 1.92 16.41
CA ALA A 57 -16.34 0.57 16.37
C ALA A 57 -17.76 0.60 15.75
N SER A 58 -18.23 -0.50 15.23
CA SER A 58 -17.71 -1.81 15.63
C SER A 58 -17.77 -2.82 14.50
N ARG A 59 -16.80 -2.92 13.60
CA ARG A 59 -15.74 -2.00 13.16
C ARG A 59 -15.97 -1.92 11.65
N ALA A 60 -16.96 -1.09 11.34
CA ALA A 60 -17.35 -0.52 10.07
C ALA A 60 -17.95 -1.42 8.97
N CYS A 61 -18.42 -0.70 7.94
CA CYS A 61 -19.55 -0.96 7.04
C CYS A 61 -20.94 -0.93 7.71
N ARG A 62 -21.74 0.08 7.33
CA ARG A 62 -23.21 -0.01 7.14
C ARG A 62 -23.58 0.54 5.76
N VAL A 63 -22.79 0.07 4.79
CA VAL A 63 -22.97 0.03 3.34
C VAL A 63 -21.64 0.21 2.62
N CYS A 64 -20.69 1.05 3.07
CA CYS A 64 -19.35 0.99 2.46
C CYS A 64 -18.22 1.72 3.17
N LYS A 65 -18.40 2.21 4.41
CA LYS A 65 -17.29 2.83 5.14
C LYS A 65 -16.39 1.77 5.80
N LEU A 66 -15.97 0.78 5.02
CA LEU A 66 -14.99 -0.30 5.29
C LEU A 66 -13.98 0.12 6.37
N PRO A 67 -13.65 -0.63 7.43
CA PRO A 67 -13.39 -2.09 7.61
C PRO A 67 -14.60 -2.97 8.02
N GLY A 68 -14.46 -4.10 8.75
CA GLY A 68 -14.54 -5.52 8.33
C GLY A 68 -15.91 -6.14 7.98
N HIS A 69 -16.82 -5.34 7.39
CA HIS A 69 -18.14 -5.75 6.87
C HIS A 69 -19.15 -6.15 7.97
N GLN A 70 -20.33 -5.49 7.97
CA GLN A 70 -21.62 -5.99 8.47
C GLN A 70 -22.81 -5.31 7.74
N SER A 71 -23.15 -5.78 6.54
CA SER A 71 -24.48 -5.54 5.92
C SER A 71 -25.03 -6.88 5.44
N SER A 72 -26.20 -7.28 5.96
CA SER A 72 -26.99 -8.40 5.41
C SER A 72 -27.89 -7.96 4.25
N ASP A 73 -27.91 -6.67 3.94
CA ASP A 73 -28.76 -6.09 2.92
C ASP A 73 -28.12 -6.25 1.54
N ILE A 74 -28.67 -7.18 0.76
CA ILE A 74 -28.24 -7.50 -0.60
C ILE A 74 -28.47 -6.33 -1.57
N ASN A 75 -29.41 -5.43 -1.28
CA ASN A 75 -29.75 -4.31 -2.17
C ASN A 75 -28.61 -3.31 -2.31
N HIS A 76 -27.68 -3.29 -1.35
CA HIS A 76 -26.53 -2.39 -1.32
C HIS A 76 -25.19 -3.10 -1.62
N ALA A 77 -25.23 -4.33 -2.14
CA ALA A 77 -24.03 -5.11 -2.46
C ALA A 77 -23.07 -4.38 -3.42
N ASN A 78 -23.60 -3.60 -4.38
CA ASN A 78 -22.78 -2.83 -5.31
C ASN A 78 -21.90 -1.78 -4.61
N ALA A 79 -22.42 -1.09 -3.59
CA ALA A 79 -21.62 -0.09 -2.86
C ALA A 79 -20.49 -0.74 -2.04
N CYS A 80 -20.72 -1.94 -1.50
CA CYS A 80 -19.68 -2.75 -0.86
C CYS A 80 -18.62 -3.21 -1.88
N ARG A 81 -19.05 -3.70 -3.05
CA ARG A 81 -18.17 -4.08 -4.15
C ARG A 81 -17.31 -2.90 -4.60
N ASP A 82 -17.90 -1.74 -4.86
CA ASP A 82 -17.20 -0.54 -5.31
C ASP A 82 -16.15 -0.07 -4.29
N ALA A 83 -16.42 -0.18 -2.98
CA ALA A 83 -15.43 0.16 -1.96
C ALA A 83 -14.25 -0.82 -1.92
N ILE A 84 -14.49 -2.12 -2.14
CA ILE A 84 -13.41 -3.12 -2.24
C ILE A 84 -12.58 -2.87 -3.50
N ILE A 85 -13.22 -2.63 -4.65
CA ILE A 85 -12.55 -2.30 -5.91
C ILE A 85 -11.73 -1.02 -5.75
N SER A 86 -12.30 0.03 -5.16
CA SER A 86 -11.60 1.30 -4.91
C SER A 86 -10.35 1.13 -4.03
N LEU A 87 -10.39 0.21 -3.06
CA LEU A 87 -9.23 -0.15 -2.25
C LEU A 87 -8.19 -0.94 -3.06
N ILE A 88 -8.62 -1.87 -3.92
CA ILE A 88 -7.74 -2.62 -4.84
C ILE A 88 -7.07 -1.67 -5.83
N ASP A 89 -7.82 -0.76 -6.44
CA ASP A 89 -7.32 0.21 -7.43
C ASP A 89 -6.31 1.20 -6.82
N PHE A 90 -6.54 1.61 -5.56
CA PHE A 90 -5.55 2.39 -4.80
C PHE A 90 -4.20 1.67 -4.78
N TRP A 91 -4.22 0.38 -4.45
CA TRP A 91 -3.00 -0.43 -4.37
C TRP A 91 -2.39 -0.74 -5.73
N TRP A 92 -3.19 -0.85 -6.81
CA TRP A 92 -2.67 -0.90 -8.18
C TRP A 92 -1.90 0.37 -8.54
N GLY A 93 -2.43 1.55 -8.19
CA GLY A 93 -1.73 2.83 -8.37
C GLY A 93 -0.38 2.85 -7.64
N VAL A 94 -0.36 2.40 -6.38
CA VAL A 94 0.86 2.27 -5.58
C VAL A 94 1.84 1.28 -6.22
N LYS A 95 1.37 0.09 -6.61
CA LYS A 95 2.20 -0.95 -7.24
C LYS A 95 2.87 -0.45 -8.52
N ASN A 96 2.13 0.28 -9.36
CA ASN A 96 2.66 0.80 -10.62
C ASN A 96 3.73 1.86 -10.37
N ALA A 97 3.51 2.76 -9.41
CA ALA A 97 4.51 3.74 -9.00
C ALA A 97 5.77 3.09 -8.40
N ILE A 98 5.63 2.06 -7.56
CA ILE A 98 6.77 1.27 -7.05
C ILE A 98 7.52 0.63 -8.22
N SER A 99 6.81 0.00 -9.16
CA SER A 99 7.44 -0.71 -10.29
C SER A 99 8.27 0.22 -11.18
N GLN A 100 7.76 1.42 -11.44
CA GLN A 100 8.46 2.46 -12.20
C GLN A 100 9.81 2.81 -11.53
N LEU A 101 9.77 3.09 -10.23
CA LEU A 101 10.96 3.51 -9.47
C LEU A 101 11.91 2.34 -9.18
N TYR A 102 11.40 1.13 -9.03
CA TYR A 102 12.18 -0.07 -8.79
C TYR A 102 13.02 -0.47 -10.01
N GLY A 103 12.48 -0.30 -11.23
CA GLY A 103 13.15 -0.69 -12.47
C GLY A 103 14.49 0.02 -12.74
N LYS A 104 14.76 1.13 -12.06
CA LYS A 104 15.96 1.96 -12.26
C LYS A 104 17.14 1.59 -11.36
N ARG A 105 16.97 0.71 -10.37
CA ARG A 105 18.01 0.31 -9.40
C ARG A 105 18.64 1.47 -8.59
N GLY A 106 18.02 2.64 -8.56
CA GLY A 106 18.48 3.80 -7.80
C GLY A 106 18.18 3.72 -6.29
N ARG A 107 18.22 4.87 -5.61
CA ARG A 107 18.05 4.95 -4.14
C ARG A 107 16.79 4.23 -3.63
N PHE A 108 15.66 4.41 -4.32
CA PHE A 108 14.39 3.78 -3.94
C PHE A 108 14.46 2.25 -3.98
N TYR A 109 15.12 1.68 -5.01
CA TYR A 109 15.35 0.24 -5.13
C TYR A 109 16.18 -0.30 -3.96
N HIS A 110 17.26 0.40 -3.58
CA HIS A 110 18.11 -0.02 -2.46
C HIS A 110 17.36 0.00 -1.13
N VAL A 111 16.58 1.05 -0.89
CA VAL A 111 15.75 1.13 0.31
C VAL A 111 14.70 0.02 0.34
N LEU A 112 14.07 -0.28 -0.80
CA LEU A 112 13.08 -1.35 -0.89
C LEU A 112 13.69 -2.71 -0.56
N ASN A 113 14.84 -3.05 -1.15
CA ASN A 113 15.54 -4.31 -0.92
C ASN A 113 16.16 -4.43 0.48
N ALA A 114 16.49 -3.31 1.12
CA ALA A 114 16.96 -3.29 2.50
C ALA A 114 15.80 -3.37 3.52
N SER A 115 14.56 -3.23 3.08
CA SER A 115 13.39 -3.28 3.96
C SER A 115 13.13 -4.71 4.43
N VAL A 116 13.00 -4.89 5.74
CA VAL A 116 12.65 -6.19 6.33
C VAL A 116 11.24 -6.12 6.87
N ALA A 117 10.32 -6.78 6.17
CA ALA A 117 8.94 -6.87 6.60
C ALA A 117 8.75 -7.95 7.68
N THR A 118 8.04 -7.61 8.76
CA THR A 118 7.59 -8.58 9.77
C THR A 118 6.07 -8.48 9.89
N TYR A 119 5.40 -9.61 10.15
CA TYR A 119 3.94 -9.66 10.20
C TYR A 119 3.33 -8.66 11.22
N ASP A 120 4.03 -8.35 12.31
CA ASP A 120 3.56 -7.42 13.35
C ASP A 120 3.56 -5.95 12.94
N MET A 121 4.26 -5.60 11.86
CA MET A 121 4.20 -4.27 11.26
C MET A 121 2.78 -3.89 10.82
N ARG A 122 1.88 -4.86 10.57
CA ARG A 122 0.45 -4.62 10.26
C ARG A 122 -0.30 -3.83 11.34
N ARG A 123 0.18 -3.90 12.60
CA ARG A 123 -0.45 -3.22 13.74
C ARG A 123 -0.03 -1.75 13.86
N ASP A 124 1.01 -1.34 13.14
CA ASP A 124 1.61 0.01 13.23
C ASP A 124 2.07 0.36 14.68
N GLU A 125 2.32 -0.66 15.51
CA GLU A 125 2.80 -0.54 16.90
C GLU A 125 4.33 -0.55 17.01
N THR A 126 5.01 -0.90 15.91
CA THR A 126 6.48 -0.90 15.85
C THR A 126 7.02 0.54 15.92
N PRO A 127 8.15 0.78 16.59
CA PRO A 127 8.80 2.09 16.60
C PRO A 127 8.94 2.66 15.19
N LYS A 128 8.77 3.97 15.04
CA LYS A 128 9.06 4.64 13.77
C LYS A 128 10.50 4.31 13.38
N VAL A 129 10.71 3.90 12.14
CA VAL A 129 12.06 3.75 11.60
C VAL A 129 12.77 5.10 11.80
N ASN A 130 14.00 5.08 12.32
CA ASN A 130 14.87 6.25 12.35
C ASN A 130 15.34 6.55 10.93
N ALA A 131 14.39 6.94 10.08
CA ALA A 131 14.57 7.10 8.66
C ALA A 131 15.53 8.25 8.39
N LYS A 132 16.60 7.95 7.66
CA LYS A 132 17.61 8.89 7.20
C LYS A 132 17.22 9.51 5.84
N SER A 133 16.17 8.98 5.21
CA SER A 133 15.66 9.50 3.94
C SER A 133 14.13 9.49 3.83
N VAL A 134 13.64 10.24 2.83
CA VAL A 134 12.23 10.27 2.47
C VAL A 134 11.79 8.91 1.92
N GLU A 135 12.62 8.27 1.09
CA GLU A 135 12.36 6.94 0.55
C GLU A 135 12.24 5.90 1.66
N GLU A 136 13.11 5.91 2.68
CA GLU A 136 13.01 5.01 3.84
C GLU A 136 11.69 5.20 4.58
N THR A 137 11.28 6.45 4.75
CA THR A 137 9.99 6.79 5.40
C THR A 137 8.79 6.29 4.58
N ILE A 138 8.84 6.46 3.25
CA ILE A 138 7.80 6.01 2.34
C ILE A 138 7.72 4.49 2.34
N VAL A 139 8.84 3.79 2.17
CA VAL A 139 8.90 2.32 2.12
C VAL A 139 8.40 1.70 3.42
N ASP A 140 8.85 2.18 4.59
CA ASP A 140 8.34 1.71 5.89
C ASP A 140 6.81 1.81 5.98
N ARG A 141 6.26 2.97 5.57
CA ARG A 141 4.82 3.22 5.61
C ARG A 141 4.05 2.33 4.62
N LEU A 142 4.60 2.12 3.43
CA LEU A 142 4.04 1.23 2.41
C LEU A 142 3.97 -0.21 2.91
N VAL A 143 5.07 -0.74 3.46
CA VAL A 143 5.13 -2.12 3.99
C VAL A 143 4.11 -2.32 5.10
N LYS A 144 4.06 -1.41 6.09
CA LYS A 144 3.08 -1.46 7.20
C LYS A 144 1.64 -1.48 6.71
N ASN A 145 1.30 -0.56 5.80
CA ASN A 145 -0.06 -0.44 5.28
C ASN A 145 -0.42 -1.60 4.35
N TYR A 146 0.55 -2.14 3.61
CA TYR A 146 0.33 -3.29 2.74
C TYR A 146 0.01 -4.55 3.57
N LEU A 147 0.79 -4.80 4.62
CA LEU A 147 0.50 -5.90 5.55
C LEU A 147 -0.86 -5.73 6.24
N LYS A 148 -1.24 -4.49 6.58
CA LYS A 148 -2.59 -4.17 7.08
C LYS A 148 -3.67 -4.47 6.04
N PHE A 149 -3.44 -4.13 4.78
CA PHE A 149 -4.34 -4.41 3.66
C PHE A 149 -4.53 -5.92 3.44
N VAL A 150 -3.45 -6.68 3.29
CA VAL A 150 -3.53 -8.14 3.12
C VAL A 150 -4.23 -8.78 4.31
N SER A 151 -3.84 -8.42 5.55
CA SER A 151 -4.50 -8.94 6.75
C SER A 151 -5.99 -8.61 6.79
N HIS A 152 -6.40 -7.45 6.29
CA HIS A 152 -7.80 -7.06 6.23
C HIS A 152 -8.57 -7.89 5.19
N CYS A 153 -8.07 -7.97 3.95
CA CYS A 153 -8.70 -8.71 2.87
C CYS A 153 -8.84 -10.19 3.21
N MET A 154 -7.82 -10.80 3.81
CA MET A 154 -7.91 -12.18 4.31
C MET A 154 -9.02 -12.36 5.36
N GLY A 155 -9.21 -11.38 6.25
CA GLY A 155 -10.28 -11.38 7.25
C GLY A 155 -11.69 -11.24 6.66
N ILE A 156 -11.84 -10.72 5.44
CA ILE A 156 -13.13 -10.59 4.74
C ILE A 156 -13.24 -11.47 3.48
N LYS A 157 -12.30 -12.40 3.26
CA LYS A 157 -12.20 -13.22 2.04
C LYS A 157 -13.53 -13.87 1.64
N PRO A 158 -14.26 -14.60 2.52
CA PRO A 158 -15.53 -15.23 2.13
C PRO A 158 -16.53 -14.26 1.50
N LYS A 159 -16.51 -13.00 1.93
CA LYS A 159 -17.44 -11.96 1.48
C LYS A 159 -16.98 -11.35 0.17
N MET A 160 -15.67 -11.19 -0.02
CA MET A 160 -15.09 -10.83 -1.32
C MET A 160 -15.55 -11.82 -2.39
N HIS A 161 -15.55 -13.14 -2.09
CA HIS A 161 -16.04 -14.15 -3.03
C HIS A 161 -17.55 -14.05 -3.35
N VAL A 162 -18.35 -13.40 -2.49
CA VAL A 162 -19.79 -13.19 -2.71
C VAL A 162 -20.06 -11.91 -3.49
N VAL A 163 -19.36 -10.81 -3.16
CA VAL A 163 -19.65 -9.49 -3.74
C VAL A 163 -18.83 -9.18 -4.98
N LEU A 164 -17.65 -9.80 -5.14
CA LEU A 164 -16.79 -9.60 -6.30
C LEU A 164 -17.09 -10.61 -7.40
N ARG A 165 -16.87 -10.19 -8.64
CA ARG A 165 -16.87 -11.07 -9.81
C ARG A 165 -15.55 -11.84 -9.85
N LYS A 166 -15.56 -13.00 -10.53
CA LYS A 166 -14.37 -13.85 -10.72
C LYS A 166 -13.13 -13.05 -11.15
N ARG A 167 -13.27 -12.20 -12.16
CA ARG A 167 -12.19 -11.35 -12.67
C ARG A 167 -11.60 -10.41 -11.60
N GLU A 168 -12.42 -9.89 -10.70
CA GLU A 168 -11.98 -8.94 -9.66
C GLU A 168 -11.24 -9.66 -8.53
N ILE A 169 -11.58 -10.92 -8.29
CA ILE A 169 -10.83 -11.81 -7.39
C ILE A 169 -9.46 -12.12 -8.00
N GLU A 170 -9.41 -12.46 -9.29
CA GLU A 170 -8.15 -12.69 -10.03
C GLU A 170 -7.27 -11.43 -10.04
N GLU A 171 -7.85 -10.25 -10.24
CA GLU A 171 -7.14 -8.96 -10.16
C GLU A 171 -6.60 -8.66 -8.76
N PHE A 172 -7.34 -9.01 -7.70
CA PHE A 172 -6.85 -8.91 -6.33
C PHE A 172 -5.69 -9.87 -6.04
N GLU A 173 -5.79 -11.12 -6.50
CA GLU A 173 -4.75 -12.13 -6.32
C GLU A 173 -3.45 -11.75 -7.07
N ASP A 174 -3.56 -11.27 -8.31
CA ASP A 174 -2.41 -10.77 -9.09
C ASP A 174 -1.75 -9.55 -8.42
N LEU A 175 -2.56 -8.61 -7.91
CA LEU A 175 -2.05 -7.47 -7.14
C LEU A 175 -1.28 -7.93 -5.90
N CYS A 176 -1.83 -8.87 -5.13
CA CYS A 176 -1.17 -9.43 -3.96
C CYS A 176 0.14 -10.12 -4.33
N HIS A 177 0.17 -10.93 -5.40
CA HIS A 177 1.39 -11.56 -5.88
C HIS A 177 2.49 -10.54 -6.22
N ARG A 178 2.15 -9.50 -6.97
CA ARG A 178 3.10 -8.46 -7.40
C ARG A 178 3.61 -7.61 -6.25
N LEU A 179 2.74 -7.21 -5.33
CA LEU A 179 3.14 -6.40 -4.18
C LEU A 179 3.94 -7.23 -3.16
N ASN A 180 3.66 -8.51 -3.02
CA ASN A 180 4.49 -9.40 -2.22
C ASN A 180 5.92 -9.51 -2.76
N ASP A 181 6.07 -9.67 -4.08
CA ASP A 181 7.38 -9.72 -4.73
C ASP A 181 8.14 -8.39 -4.60
N LEU A 182 7.44 -7.24 -4.54
CA LEU A 182 8.05 -5.92 -4.42
C LEU A 182 8.34 -5.49 -2.97
N LEU A 183 7.38 -5.67 -2.07
CA LEU A 183 7.41 -5.09 -0.71
C LEU A 183 7.89 -6.06 0.36
N LEU A 184 7.77 -7.36 0.12
CA LEU A 184 8.04 -8.39 1.12
C LEU A 184 9.19 -9.32 0.69
N ASP A 185 10.00 -8.94 -0.30
CA ASP A 185 11.11 -9.76 -0.82
C ASP A 185 10.67 -11.19 -1.21
N GLY A 186 9.43 -11.32 -1.70
CA GLY A 186 8.87 -12.63 -2.03
C GLY A 186 8.74 -13.58 -0.82
N TYR A 187 8.55 -13.08 0.41
CA TYR A 187 8.29 -13.91 1.60
C TYR A 187 7.16 -14.95 1.39
N SER A 188 6.26 -14.70 0.43
CA SER A 188 5.18 -15.61 0.01
C SER A 188 5.61 -16.73 -0.94
N ARG A 189 6.81 -16.72 -1.53
CA ARG A 189 7.31 -17.85 -2.33
C ARG A 189 7.54 -19.12 -1.49
N ARG A 190 7.50 -19.03 -0.15
CA ARG A 190 7.66 -20.20 0.72
C ARG A 190 6.44 -20.61 1.53
N ARG A 191 5.39 -19.80 1.68
CA ARG A 191 4.13 -20.23 2.33
C ARG A 191 2.90 -19.50 1.80
N SER A 192 2.02 -20.33 1.23
CA SER A 192 0.58 -20.18 1.01
C SER A 192 0.07 -19.35 -0.17
N PRO A 193 -0.94 -19.89 -0.90
CA PRO A 193 -1.77 -19.12 -1.82
C PRO A 193 -2.62 -18.14 -1.01
N CYS A 194 -2.82 -16.95 -1.56
CA CYS A 194 -3.76 -15.96 -1.02
C CYS A 194 -5.19 -16.49 -1.00
#